data_AF-A0A2N2Q0N9-F1
#
_entry.id   AF-A0A2N2Q0N9-F1
#
_cell.length_a   1.000
_cell.length_b   1.000
_cell.length_c   1.000
_cell.angle_alpha   90.00
_cell.angle_beta   90.00
_cell.angle_gamma   90.00
#
_symmetry.space_group_name_H-M   'P 1'
#
loop_
_entity.id
_entity.type
_entity.pdbx_description
1 polymer ?
#
loop_
_entity_poly.entity_id
_entity_poly.type
_entity_poly.pdbx_seq_one_letter_code
_entity_poly.pdbx_strand_id
1 'polypeptide(L)'
;EVAFYRGILNENSATGELKLHSFKINKGKLPDQYEYHVLLIQSGRHERAVQGDLKFELAALQNGEEVSLPLMDGIVAIEPVKVNFKYYQRIDGSFVLPPGISKPSVTLALTEKGQKEPKIRQKLDLPK
;
A
#
# COMPACT_ATOMS: atom_id res chain seq x y z
N GLU A 1 22.73 -6.61 23.54
CA GLU A 1 22.13 -6.53 22.19
C GLU A 1 21.71 -7.92 21.74
N VAL A 2 20.48 -8.33 22.05
CA VAL A 2 19.82 -9.53 21.50
C VAL A 2 18.31 -9.31 21.60
N ALA A 3 17.68 -8.87 20.52
CA ALA A 3 16.22 -8.80 20.40
C ALA A 3 15.74 -9.33 19.04
N PHE A 4 16.46 -10.30 18.48
CA PHE A 4 16.19 -10.85 17.14
C PHE A 4 15.77 -12.33 17.15
N TYR A 5 15.16 -12.80 18.25
CA TYR A 5 14.69 -14.19 18.39
C TYR A 5 13.22 -14.35 18.81
N ARG A 6 12.41 -13.29 18.76
CA ARG A 6 10.94 -13.41 19.00
C ARG A 6 10.08 -13.49 17.73
N GLY A 7 10.69 -13.56 16.54
CA GLY A 7 9.95 -13.66 15.28
C GLY A 7 9.78 -15.09 14.73
N ILE A 8 10.56 -16.06 15.21
CA ILE A 8 10.68 -17.42 14.62
C ILE A 8 9.95 -18.50 15.44
N LEU A 9 9.09 -18.13 16.38
CA LEU A 9 8.29 -19.08 17.17
C LEU A 9 6.79 -18.78 17.15
N ASN A 10 6.28 -18.29 16.03
CA ASN A 10 4.84 -18.32 15.73
C ASN A 10 4.58 -19.11 14.45
N GLU A 11 5.14 -20.33 14.34
CA GLU A 11 4.69 -21.33 13.36
C GLU A 11 3.38 -22.03 13.79
N ASN A 12 2.66 -21.46 14.77
CA ASN A 12 1.37 -21.93 15.26
C ASN A 12 0.21 -20.96 15.00
N SER A 13 0.35 -19.95 14.12
CA SER A 13 -0.83 -19.30 13.56
C SER A 13 -1.51 -20.29 12.59
N ALA A 14 -2.47 -21.05 13.12
CA ALA A 14 -3.28 -22.00 12.36
C ALA A 14 -4.07 -21.34 11.20
N THR A 15 -4.13 -20.01 11.17
CA THR A 15 -4.85 -19.21 10.19
C THR A 15 -3.90 -18.41 9.30
N GLY A 16 -4.12 -18.46 7.98
CA GLY A 16 -3.36 -17.66 7.04
C GLY A 16 -3.52 -16.16 7.30
N GLU A 17 -2.41 -15.45 7.44
CA GLU A 17 -2.37 -14.03 7.81
C GLU A 17 -1.91 -13.18 6.62
N LEU A 18 -2.74 -12.20 6.23
CA LEU A 18 -2.41 -11.17 5.26
C LEU A 18 -1.30 -10.25 5.78
N LYS A 19 -0.23 -10.07 4.98
CA LYS A 19 0.89 -9.17 5.25
C LYS A 19 1.21 -8.30 4.03
N LEU A 20 1.62 -7.06 4.30
CA LEU A 20 2.31 -6.21 3.34
C LEU A 20 3.79 -6.55 3.41
N HIS A 21 4.29 -7.26 2.41
CA HIS A 21 5.70 -7.63 2.35
C HIS A 21 6.56 -6.43 1.93
N SER A 22 6.13 -5.70 0.91
CA SER A 22 6.80 -4.47 0.50
C SER A 22 5.83 -3.47 -0.11
N PHE A 23 6.05 -2.19 0.21
CA PHE A 23 5.50 -1.05 -0.50
C PHE A 23 6.66 -0.13 -0.85
N LYS A 24 6.85 0.12 -2.14
CA LYS A 24 7.92 0.99 -2.64
C LYS A 24 7.33 2.02 -3.60
N ILE A 25 7.87 3.22 -3.55
CA ILE A 25 7.58 4.28 -4.52
C ILE A 25 8.90 4.77 -5.08
N ASN A 26 9.00 4.78 -6.40
CA ASN A 26 10.16 5.23 -7.16
C ASN A 26 9.76 6.38 -8.08
N LYS A 27 10.74 7.16 -8.53
CA LYS A 27 10.52 8.13 -9.61
C LYS A 27 10.19 7.38 -10.91
N GLY A 28 9.19 7.88 -11.63
CA GLY A 28 8.82 7.43 -12.96
C GLY A 28 9.73 8.04 -14.03
N LYS A 29 9.33 7.85 -15.29
CA LYS A 29 10.10 8.31 -16.45
C LYS A 29 9.86 9.78 -16.79
N LEU A 30 8.73 10.33 -16.36
CA LEU A 30 8.34 11.72 -16.59
C LEU A 30 8.48 12.56 -15.30
N PRO A 31 8.63 13.89 -15.43
CA PRO A 31 8.51 14.79 -14.28
C PRO A 31 7.20 14.55 -13.54
N ASP A 32 7.24 14.61 -12.22
CA ASP A 32 6.09 14.43 -11.32
C ASP A 32 5.38 13.07 -11.43
N GLN A 33 5.92 12.14 -12.22
CA GLN A 33 5.45 10.77 -12.30
C GLN A 33 6.21 9.90 -11.31
N TYR A 34 5.48 8.99 -10.67
CA TYR A 34 6.00 8.01 -9.74
C TYR A 34 5.45 6.63 -10.08
N GLU A 35 6.24 5.60 -9.80
CA GLU A 35 5.85 4.20 -9.93
C GLU A 35 5.77 3.58 -8.53
N TYR A 36 4.69 2.86 -8.25
CA TYR A 36 4.55 2.10 -7.02
C TYR A 36 4.64 0.60 -7.27
N HIS A 37 5.23 -0.10 -6.30
CA HIS A 37 5.30 -1.55 -6.27
C HIS A 37 4.84 -2.04 -4.91
N VAL A 38 3.76 -2.82 -4.91
CA VAL A 38 3.21 -3.44 -3.72
C VAL A 38 3.31 -4.96 -3.87
N LEU A 39 3.83 -5.61 -2.83
CA LEU A 39 3.83 -7.06 -2.71
C LEU A 39 3.06 -7.44 -1.44
N LEU A 40 1.92 -8.10 -1.63
CA LEU A 40 1.13 -8.69 -0.58
C LEU A 40 1.44 -10.18 -0.50
N ILE A 41 1.53 -10.71 0.72
CA ILE A 41 1.72 -12.14 0.96
C ILE A 41 0.72 -12.64 2.01
N GLN A 42 0.36 -13.91 1.92
CA GLN A 42 -0.33 -14.63 2.99
C GLN A 42 0.69 -15.53 3.66
N SER A 43 0.96 -15.30 4.94
CA SER A 43 1.84 -16.17 5.74
C SER A 43 1.04 -17.26 6.46
N GLY A 44 1.69 -18.34 6.90
CA GLY A 44 1.03 -19.46 7.56
C GLY A 44 0.32 -20.40 6.58
N ARG A 45 -0.81 -20.99 6.98
CA ARG A 45 -1.57 -21.93 6.13
C ARG A 45 -2.38 -21.21 5.05
N HIS A 46 -2.24 -21.64 3.80
CA HIS A 46 -2.97 -21.11 2.64
C HIS A 46 -4.28 -21.85 2.38
N GLU A 47 -5.10 -22.09 3.41
CA GLU A 47 -6.36 -22.84 3.25
C GLU A 47 -7.44 -22.05 2.51
N ARG A 48 -7.45 -20.72 2.64
CA ARG A 48 -8.38 -19.81 1.97
C ARG A 48 -7.64 -18.63 1.36
N ALA A 49 -8.09 -18.18 0.19
CA ALA A 49 -7.59 -16.96 -0.44
C ALA A 49 -7.94 -15.73 0.42
N VAL A 50 -7.02 -14.78 0.49
CA VAL A 50 -7.25 -13.44 1.01
C VAL A 50 -8.02 -12.64 -0.03
N GLN A 51 -9.10 -11.98 0.40
CA GLN A 51 -9.87 -11.04 -0.41
C GLN A 51 -9.96 -9.70 0.29
N GLY A 52 -9.90 -8.60 -0.44
CA GLY A 52 -10.03 -7.26 0.11
C GLY A 52 -9.92 -6.16 -0.92
N ASP A 53 -9.92 -4.92 -0.45
CA ASP A 53 -9.76 -3.72 -1.28
C ASP A 53 -8.54 -2.93 -0.78
N LEU A 54 -7.58 -2.71 -1.70
CA LEU A 54 -6.40 -1.89 -1.50
C LEU A 54 -6.68 -0.47 -1.98
N LYS A 55 -6.41 0.52 -1.14
CA LYS A 55 -6.61 1.93 -1.45
C LYS A 55 -5.31 2.72 -1.25
N PHE A 56 -5.15 3.74 -2.06
CA PHE A 56 -4.08 4.73 -1.93
C PHE A 56 -4.66 6.12 -1.69
N GLU A 57 -3.98 6.91 -0.88
CA GLU A 57 -4.34 8.27 -0.56
C GLU A 57 -3.07 9.14 -0.56
N LEU A 58 -3.09 10.25 -1.30
CA LEU A 58 -2.03 11.25 -1.32
C LEU A 58 -2.34 12.32 -0.28
N ALA A 59 -1.45 12.48 0.69
CA ALA A 59 -1.45 13.61 1.60
C ALA A 59 -0.33 14.58 1.21
N ALA A 60 -0.65 15.86 1.09
CA ALA A 60 0.32 16.91 0.77
C ALA A 60 -0.10 18.26 1.37
N LEU A 61 0.80 19.23 1.30
CA LEU A 61 0.48 20.63 1.59
C LEU A 61 0.20 21.39 0.29
N GLN A 62 -0.96 22.02 0.20
CA GLN A 62 -1.34 22.92 -0.89
C GLN A 62 -1.67 24.29 -0.30
N ASN A 63 -0.97 25.34 -0.75
CA ASN A 63 -1.09 26.69 -0.19
C ASN A 63 -0.90 26.78 1.34
N GLY A 64 -0.14 25.84 1.92
CA GLY A 64 0.11 25.76 3.37
C GLY A 64 -0.92 24.94 4.16
N GLU A 65 -1.98 24.45 3.53
CA GLU A 65 -3.00 23.59 4.15
C GLU A 65 -2.80 22.12 3.80
N GLU A 66 -3.05 21.22 4.76
CA GLU A 66 -3.03 19.78 4.50
C GLU A 66 -4.24 19.38 3.66
N VAL A 67 -3.96 18.75 2.51
CA VAL A 67 -4.97 18.22 1.60
C VAL A 67 -4.79 16.72 1.44
N SER A 68 -5.92 16.01 1.34
CA SER A 68 -5.96 14.59 1.00
C SER A 68 -6.62 14.41 -0.36
N LEU A 69 -5.93 13.73 -1.27
CA LEU A 69 -6.31 13.56 -2.67
C LEU A 69 -6.17 12.09 -3.07
N PRO A 70 -6.96 11.58 -4.04
CA PRO A 70 -6.69 10.28 -4.62
C PRO A 70 -5.41 10.34 -5.47
N LEU A 71 -4.76 9.20 -5.66
CA LEU A 71 -3.72 9.09 -6.69
C LEU A 71 -4.35 9.22 -8.07
N MET A 72 -3.63 9.87 -8.99
CA MET A 72 -4.09 10.10 -10.36
C MET A 72 -3.19 9.35 -11.34
N ASP A 73 -3.77 8.58 -12.25
CA ASP A 73 -3.09 8.09 -13.45
C ASP A 73 -3.47 9.01 -14.62
N GLY A 74 -2.58 9.97 -14.91
CA GLY A 74 -2.88 11.10 -15.78
C GLY A 74 -4.00 11.97 -15.19
N ILE A 75 -5.20 11.90 -15.78
CA ILE A 75 -6.39 12.64 -15.33
C ILE A 75 -7.43 11.77 -14.63
N VAL A 76 -7.17 10.46 -14.52
CA VAL A 76 -8.12 9.48 -13.97
C VAL A 76 -7.70 9.13 -12.55
N ALA A 77 -8.64 9.22 -11.61
CA ALA A 77 -8.38 8.79 -10.23
C ALA A 77 -8.20 7.26 -10.17
N ILE A 78 -7.18 6.81 -9.46
CA ILE A 78 -6.95 5.39 -9.23
C ILE A 78 -8.01 4.87 -8.25
N GLU A 79 -8.85 3.96 -8.73
CA GLU A 79 -9.86 3.30 -7.91
C GLU A 79 -9.25 2.27 -6.95
N PRO A 80 -9.97 1.89 -5.88
CA PRO A 80 -9.58 0.79 -5.02
C PRO A 80 -9.29 -0.50 -5.81
N VAL A 81 -8.11 -1.08 -5.60
CA VAL A 81 -7.69 -2.32 -6.27
C VAL A 81 -8.23 -3.52 -5.49
N LYS A 82 -9.04 -4.35 -6.15
CA LYS A 82 -9.50 -5.62 -5.57
C LYS A 82 -8.36 -6.62 -5.52
N VAL A 83 -8.09 -7.15 -4.35
CA VAL A 83 -7.09 -8.21 -4.16
C VAL A 83 -7.79 -9.54 -3.90
N ASN A 84 -7.28 -10.60 -4.51
CA ASN A 84 -7.77 -11.96 -4.35
C ASN A 84 -6.64 -12.96 -4.63
N PHE A 85 -5.99 -13.46 -3.59
CA PHE A 85 -4.81 -14.31 -3.76
C PHE A 85 -4.64 -15.33 -2.64
N LYS A 86 -4.00 -16.45 -2.98
CA LYS A 86 -3.72 -17.56 -2.05
C LYS A 86 -2.32 -17.53 -1.44
N TYR A 87 -1.34 -16.98 -2.16
CA TYR A 87 0.06 -16.98 -1.72
C TYR A 87 0.62 -15.56 -1.68
N TYR A 88 0.61 -14.89 -2.82
CA TYR A 88 1.03 -13.51 -2.96
C TYR A 88 0.27 -12.84 -4.10
N GLN A 89 0.22 -11.51 -4.07
CA GLN A 89 -0.21 -10.69 -5.20
C GLN A 89 0.71 -9.50 -5.33
N ARG A 90 1.22 -9.29 -6.54
CA ARG A 90 1.98 -8.11 -6.92
C ARG A 90 1.03 -7.10 -7.57
N ILE A 91 1.15 -5.85 -7.16
CA ILE A 91 0.34 -4.74 -7.68
C ILE A 91 1.31 -3.63 -8.01
N ASP A 92 1.44 -3.36 -9.31
CA ASP A 92 2.28 -2.31 -9.85
C ASP A 92 1.41 -1.28 -10.56
N GLY A 93 1.83 -0.03 -10.50
CA GLY A 93 1.20 1.03 -11.27
C GLY A 93 2.00 2.31 -11.16
N SER A 94 1.48 3.35 -11.80
CA SER A 94 2.05 4.69 -11.75
C SER A 94 1.01 5.71 -11.33
N PHE A 95 1.48 6.85 -10.85
CA PHE A 95 0.65 8.02 -10.63
C PHE A 95 1.43 9.29 -10.93
N VAL A 96 0.70 10.38 -11.16
CA VAL A 96 1.24 11.72 -11.33
C VAL A 96 0.84 12.59 -10.16
N LEU A 97 1.72 13.50 -9.76
CA LEU A 97 1.40 14.50 -8.76
C LEU A 97 0.65 15.68 -9.38
N PRO A 98 -0.40 16.19 -8.71
CA PRO A 98 -1.00 17.46 -9.10
C PRO A 98 -0.02 18.61 -8.87
N PRO A 99 -0.07 19.67 -9.68
CA PRO A 99 0.79 20.83 -9.51
C PRO A 99 0.44 21.60 -8.22
N GLY A 100 1.43 22.32 -7.68
CA GLY A 100 1.21 23.23 -6.56
C GLY A 100 1.14 22.58 -5.18
N ILE A 101 1.50 21.30 -5.07
CA ILE A 101 1.62 20.61 -3.78
C ILE A 101 3.07 20.55 -3.29
N SER A 102 3.26 20.42 -1.97
CA SER A 102 4.55 20.23 -1.34
C SER A 102 4.50 19.17 -0.23
N LYS A 103 5.65 18.58 0.11
CA LYS A 103 5.78 17.47 1.08
C LYS A 103 4.79 16.31 0.83
N PRO A 104 4.70 15.78 -0.40
CA PRO A 104 3.77 14.71 -0.70
C PRO A 104 4.16 13.40 -0.02
N SER A 105 3.15 12.67 0.43
CA SER A 105 3.26 11.34 1.02
C SER A 105 2.07 10.49 0.61
N VAL A 106 2.28 9.18 0.46
CA VAL A 106 1.23 8.25 0.05
C VAL A 106 0.94 7.28 1.18
N THR A 107 -0.33 7.14 1.51
CA THR A 107 -0.83 6.12 2.44
C THR A 107 -1.48 5.00 1.65
N LEU A 108 -0.98 3.79 1.85
CA LEU A 108 -1.63 2.54 1.44
C LEU A 108 -2.49 2.04 2.60
N ALA A 109 -3.73 1.65 2.31
CA ALA A 109 -4.63 0.99 3.25
C ALA A 109 -5.26 -0.26 2.62
N LEU A 110 -5.22 -1.39 3.31
CA LEU A 110 -5.84 -2.64 2.84
C LEU A 110 -6.88 -3.12 3.85
N THR A 111 -8.11 -3.22 3.38
CA THR A 111 -9.25 -3.73 4.16
C THR A 111 -9.62 -5.12 3.65
N GLU A 112 -9.56 -6.12 4.54
CA GLU A 112 -10.04 -7.47 4.21
C GLU A 112 -11.55 -7.47 3.99
N LYS A 113 -12.03 -8.31 3.08
CA LYS A 113 -13.44 -8.45 2.77
C LYS A 113 -14.25 -8.77 4.02
N GLY A 114 -15.28 -7.97 4.28
CA GLY A 114 -16.15 -8.11 5.46
C GLY A 114 -15.68 -7.32 6.69
N GLN A 115 -14.47 -6.75 6.66
CA GLN A 115 -14.00 -5.83 7.70
C GLN A 115 -14.38 -4.38 7.36
N LYS A 116 -14.59 -3.57 8.40
CA LYS A 116 -14.84 -2.13 8.25
C LYS A 116 -13.55 -1.31 8.29
N GLU A 117 -12.58 -1.76 9.07
CA GLU A 117 -11.31 -1.07 9.27
C GLU A 117 -10.17 -1.72 8.47
N PRO A 118 -9.19 -0.92 8.00
CA PRO A 118 -8.04 -1.45 7.30
C PRO A 118 -7.18 -2.29 8.25
N LYS A 119 -6.84 -3.51 7.83
CA LYS A 119 -5.93 -4.40 8.55
C LYS A 119 -4.47 -3.96 8.41
N ILE A 120 -4.15 -3.34 7.28
CA ILE A 120 -2.82 -2.80 7.00
C ILE A 120 -2.98 -1.34 6.64
N ARG A 121 -2.13 -0.49 7.24
CA ARG A 121 -1.97 0.90 6.86
C ARG A 121 -0.48 1.25 6.86
N GLN A 122 0.03 1.76 5.76
CA GLN A 122 1.44 2.14 5.62
C GLN A 122 1.55 3.49 4.91
N LYS A 123 2.26 4.44 5.52
CA LYS A 123 2.58 5.73 4.91
C LYS A 123 4.03 5.72 4.40
N LEU A 124 4.26 6.33 3.25
CA LEU A 124 5.59 6.59 2.69
C LEU A 124 5.67 8.01 2.16
N ASP A 125 6.77 8.70 2.45
CA ASP A 125 7.11 9.95 1.77
C ASP A 125 7.66 9.62 0.37
N LEU A 126 7.49 10.55 -0.58
CA LEU A 126 7.99 10.35 -1.93
C LEU A 126 9.51 10.52 -1.99
N PRO A 127 10.20 9.75 -2.85
CA PRO A 127 11.63 9.93 -3.07
C PRO A 127 11.92 11.32 -3.64
N LYS A 128 12.98 11.95 -3.12
CA LYS A 128 13.47 13.27 -3.57
C LYS A 128 13.99 13.25 -4.99
#